data_AF-X0VH16-F1
#
_entry.id   AF-X0VH16-F1
#
_cell.length_a   1.000
_cell.length_b   1.000
_cell.length_c   1.000
_cell.angle_alpha   90.00
_cell.angle_beta   90.00
_cell.angle_gamma   90.00
#
_symmetry.space_group_name_H-M   'P 1'
#
loop_
_entity.id
_entity.type
_entity.pdbx_description
1 polymer ?
#
loop_
_entity_poly.entity_id
_entity_poly.type
_entity_poly.pdbx_seq_one_letter_code
_entity_poly.pdbx_strand_id
1 'polypeptide(L)'
;SLDELVDLLAGTPYARPLQVAAAAYAAKGNLFYLESALDVDYYHRLWAAIGRLSLGDRERARSLVGLEIDIENVRWMLRLQHYYKMPLGEMLALLIPNGTRVDETFVRRAASGADFRSIVASAVGGLVSEFPDIMPVETQVATLEMMEEVLWHYYLGAVRRGMHGYPFTITTIMGYLKLAEVERRNLACVLNGKRYGLAPSEIERNLIIAMKE
;
A
#
# COMPACT_ATOMS: atom_id res chain seq x y z
N SER A 1 -5.84 -2.12 29.85
CA SER A 1 -6.73 -2.89 28.95
C SER A 1 -6.92 -2.15 27.63
N LEU A 2 -7.61 -2.72 26.62
CA LEU A 2 -7.90 -1.99 25.38
C LEU A 2 -8.78 -0.76 25.66
N ASP A 3 -9.73 -0.87 26.58
CA ASP A 3 -10.62 0.23 26.95
C ASP A 3 -9.85 1.39 27.58
N GLU A 4 -8.93 1.12 28.50
CA GLU A 4 -8.04 2.14 29.07
C GLU A 4 -7.18 2.82 28.01
N LEU A 5 -6.69 2.08 27.01
CA LEU A 5 -5.92 2.65 25.90
C LEU A 5 -6.78 3.58 25.06
N VAL A 6 -8.01 3.18 24.75
CA VAL A 6 -8.97 4.01 24.02
C VAL A 6 -9.29 5.29 24.79
N ASP A 7 -9.47 5.18 26.10
CA ASP A 7 -9.72 6.34 26.98
C ASP A 7 -8.53 7.30 27.02
N LEU A 8 -7.30 6.78 27.08
CA LEU A 8 -6.07 7.59 27.01
C LEU A 8 -5.91 8.29 25.65
N LEU A 9 -6.39 7.66 24.58
CA LEU A 9 -6.38 8.21 23.23
C LEU A 9 -7.60 9.08 22.94
N ALA A 10 -8.50 9.30 23.91
CA ALA A 10 -9.65 10.16 23.75
C ALA A 10 -9.21 11.57 23.33
N GLY A 11 -9.84 12.11 22.28
CA GLY A 11 -9.48 13.40 21.68
C GLY A 11 -8.41 13.31 20.58
N THR A 12 -7.79 12.15 20.37
CA THR A 12 -6.94 11.88 19.21
C THR A 12 -7.76 11.23 18.08
N PRO A 13 -7.32 11.32 16.82
CA PRO A 13 -7.99 10.61 15.73
C PRO A 13 -7.93 9.08 15.84
N TYR A 14 -7.10 8.54 16.75
CA TYR A 14 -6.85 7.09 16.88
C TYR A 14 -7.90 6.36 17.73
N ALA A 15 -8.65 7.06 18.58
CA ALA A 15 -9.62 6.41 19.47
C ALA A 15 -10.76 5.73 18.71
N ARG A 16 -11.34 6.42 17.72
CA ARG A 16 -12.48 5.91 16.94
C ARG A 16 -12.18 4.61 16.18
N PRO A 17 -11.11 4.49 15.36
CA PRO A 17 -10.81 3.24 14.67
C PRO A 17 -10.57 2.07 15.65
N LEU A 18 -9.90 2.33 16.78
CA LEU A 18 -9.67 1.30 17.80
C LEU A 18 -10.98 0.84 18.45
N GLN A 19 -11.92 1.75 18.73
CA GLN A 19 -13.25 1.39 19.24
C GLN A 19 -14.03 0.51 18.26
N VAL A 20 -14.02 0.86 16.97
CA VAL A 20 -14.71 0.08 15.92
C VAL A 20 -14.14 -1.33 15.82
N ALA A 21 -12.82 -1.48 15.93
CA ALA A 21 -12.15 -2.77 15.85
C ALA A 21 -12.11 -3.57 17.16
N ALA A 22 -12.51 -2.97 18.29
CA ALA A 22 -12.44 -3.60 19.61
C ALA A 22 -13.21 -4.93 19.69
N ALA A 23 -14.39 -4.99 19.09
CA ALA A 23 -15.20 -6.21 19.07
C ALA A 23 -14.52 -7.34 18.27
N ALA A 24 -13.91 -7.01 17.12
CA ALA A 24 -13.17 -7.98 16.31
C ALA A 24 -11.90 -8.46 17.02
N TYR A 25 -11.18 -7.56 17.69
CA TYR A 25 -10.02 -7.90 18.52
C TYR A 25 -10.41 -8.82 19.68
N ALA A 26 -11.48 -8.51 20.42
CA ALA A 26 -11.93 -9.33 21.54
C ALA A 26 -12.38 -10.74 21.10
N ALA A 27 -13.03 -10.85 19.93
CA ALA A 27 -13.50 -12.13 19.41
C ALA A 27 -12.37 -13.02 18.84
N LYS A 28 -11.34 -12.42 18.22
CA LYS A 28 -10.31 -13.16 17.47
C LYS A 28 -8.95 -13.20 18.17
N GLY A 29 -8.73 -12.34 19.18
CA GLY A 29 -7.48 -12.24 19.93
C GLY A 29 -6.27 -11.78 19.10
N ASN A 30 -6.49 -11.11 17.96
CA ASN A 30 -5.42 -10.76 17.01
C ASN A 30 -5.32 -9.24 16.83
N LEU A 31 -4.13 -8.68 17.10
CA LEU A 31 -3.83 -7.25 16.95
C LEU A 31 -4.01 -6.72 15.53
N PHE A 32 -3.90 -7.60 14.54
CA PHE A 32 -4.08 -7.27 13.12
C PHE A 32 -5.36 -6.46 12.84
N TYR A 33 -6.47 -6.75 13.53
CA TYR A 33 -7.73 -6.02 13.32
C TYR A 33 -7.67 -4.57 13.83
N LEU A 34 -6.91 -4.32 14.89
CA LEU A 34 -6.69 -2.95 15.41
C LEU A 34 -5.76 -2.17 14.47
N GLU A 35 -4.68 -2.79 14.02
CA GLU A 35 -3.71 -2.19 13.08
C GLU A 35 -4.39 -1.82 11.76
N SER A 36 -5.13 -2.76 11.18
CA SER A 36 -5.83 -2.53 9.91
C SER A 36 -6.88 -1.41 10.01
N ALA A 37 -7.58 -1.31 11.14
CA ALA A 37 -8.54 -0.23 11.36
C ALA A 37 -7.87 1.15 11.44
N LEU A 38 -6.68 1.23 12.05
CA LEU A 38 -5.87 2.45 12.07
C LEU A 38 -5.39 2.82 10.66
N ASP A 39 -4.94 1.85 9.88
CA ASP A 39 -4.47 2.07 8.51
C ASP A 39 -5.62 2.55 7.60
N VAL A 40 -6.78 1.90 7.65
CA VAL A 40 -7.97 2.30 6.88
C VAL A 40 -8.42 3.71 7.28
N ASP A 41 -8.45 4.03 8.58
CA ASP A 41 -8.78 5.38 9.05
C ASP A 41 -7.75 6.43 8.61
N TYR A 42 -6.45 6.09 8.60
CA TYR A 42 -5.40 6.96 8.08
C TYR A 42 -5.67 7.35 6.63
N TYR A 43 -5.95 6.39 5.75
CA TYR A 43 -6.24 6.69 4.34
C TYR A 43 -7.55 7.47 4.16
N HIS A 44 -8.57 7.19 4.98
CA HIS A 44 -9.79 8.00 5.00
C HIS A 44 -9.51 9.48 5.33
N ARG A 45 -8.73 9.73 6.39
CA ARG A 45 -8.36 11.09 6.80
C ARG A 45 -7.48 11.77 5.77
N LEU A 46 -6.51 11.05 5.19
CA LEU A 46 -5.66 11.54 4.11
C LEU A 46 -6.49 11.96 2.89
N TRP A 47 -7.42 11.11 2.45
CA TRP A 47 -8.31 11.40 1.33
C TRP A 47 -9.20 12.62 1.59
N ALA A 48 -9.73 12.74 2.80
CA ALA A 48 -10.52 13.90 3.22
C ALA A 48 -9.68 15.20 3.24
N ALA A 49 -8.42 15.13 3.68
CA ALA A 49 -7.50 16.26 3.67
C ALA A 49 -7.15 16.70 2.25
N ILE A 50 -6.90 15.76 1.34
CA ILE A 50 -6.69 16.03 -0.09
C ILE A 50 -7.90 16.74 -0.70
N GLY A 51 -9.11 16.37 -0.28
CA GLY A 51 -10.35 17.04 -0.69
C GLY A 51 -10.41 18.54 -0.38
N ARG A 52 -9.56 19.06 0.52
CA ARG A 52 -9.48 20.48 0.88
C ARG A 52 -8.46 21.27 0.05
N LEU A 53 -7.68 20.61 -0.80
CA LEU A 53 -6.69 21.25 -1.68
C LEU A 53 -7.35 22.01 -2.84
N SER A 54 -6.56 22.85 -3.51
CA SER A 54 -6.93 23.48 -4.79
C SER A 54 -7.30 22.41 -5.83
N LEU A 55 -8.08 22.76 -6.86
CA LEU A 55 -8.54 21.76 -7.86
C LEU A 55 -7.37 21.00 -8.50
N GLY A 56 -6.34 21.73 -8.95
CA GLY A 56 -5.16 21.13 -9.59
C GLY A 56 -4.33 20.26 -8.65
N ASP A 57 -4.09 20.69 -7.41
CA ASP A 57 -3.37 19.87 -6.42
C ASP A 57 -4.18 18.65 -5.98
N ARG A 58 -5.50 18.82 -5.84
CA ARG A 58 -6.42 17.76 -5.45
C ARG A 58 -6.43 16.62 -6.46
N GLU A 59 -6.53 16.93 -7.76
CA GLU A 59 -6.52 15.91 -8.81
C GLU A 59 -5.20 15.13 -8.82
N ARG A 60 -4.07 15.84 -8.73
CA ARG A 60 -2.74 15.23 -8.70
C ARG A 60 -2.52 14.38 -7.46
N ALA A 61 -2.89 14.87 -6.28
CA ALA A 61 -2.78 14.14 -5.03
C ALA A 61 -3.71 12.92 -4.99
N ARG A 62 -4.94 13.03 -5.49
CA ARG A 62 -5.87 11.89 -5.60
C ARG A 62 -5.34 10.81 -6.52
N SER A 63 -4.75 11.18 -7.65
CA SER A 63 -4.13 10.22 -8.56
C SER A 63 -2.99 9.46 -7.87
N LEU A 64 -2.10 10.17 -7.18
CA LEU A 64 -0.96 9.55 -6.50
C LEU A 64 -1.38 8.68 -5.30
N VAL A 65 -2.29 9.17 -4.46
CA VAL A 65 -2.77 8.43 -3.28
C VAL A 65 -3.73 7.31 -3.65
N GLY A 66 -4.56 7.49 -4.68
CA GLY A 66 -5.41 6.43 -5.20
C GLY A 66 -4.59 5.26 -5.73
N LEU A 67 -3.44 5.55 -6.36
CA LEU A 67 -2.48 4.51 -6.73
C LEU A 67 -1.84 3.84 -5.51
N GLU A 68 -1.42 4.62 -4.50
CA GLU A 68 -0.88 4.07 -3.26
C GLU A 68 -1.88 3.10 -2.59
N ILE A 69 -3.16 3.49 -2.56
CA ILE A 69 -4.26 2.68 -2.04
C ILE A 69 -4.44 1.38 -2.84
N ASP A 70 -4.40 1.45 -4.18
CA ASP A 70 -4.50 0.25 -5.02
C ASP A 70 -3.38 -0.75 -4.70
N ILE A 71 -2.16 -0.24 -4.52
CA ILE A 71 -0.98 -1.04 -4.21
C ILE A 71 -1.09 -1.68 -2.84
N GLU A 72 -1.46 -0.91 -1.81
CA GLU A 72 -1.65 -1.46 -0.47
C GLU A 72 -2.77 -2.49 -0.43
N ASN A 73 -3.91 -2.21 -1.07
CA ASN A 73 -5.00 -3.17 -1.18
C ASN A 73 -4.55 -4.48 -1.84
N VAL A 74 -3.78 -4.41 -2.95
CA VAL A 74 -3.25 -5.60 -3.60
C VAL A 74 -2.27 -6.35 -2.69
N ARG A 75 -1.33 -5.67 -2.05
CA ARG A 75 -0.35 -6.29 -1.14
C ARG A 75 -1.04 -6.98 0.03
N TRP A 76 -2.01 -6.31 0.65
CA TRP A 76 -2.80 -6.85 1.77
C TRP A 76 -3.58 -8.08 1.33
N MET A 77 -4.32 -7.97 0.23
CA MET A 77 -5.09 -9.06 -0.35
C MET A 77 -4.25 -10.31 -0.59
N LEU A 78 -3.07 -10.15 -1.19
CA LEU A 78 -2.15 -11.26 -1.43
C LEU A 78 -1.66 -11.90 -0.13
N ARG A 79 -1.31 -11.10 0.87
CA ARG A 79 -0.84 -11.61 2.17
C ARG A 79 -1.97 -12.32 2.93
N LEU A 80 -3.17 -11.74 2.96
CA LEU A 80 -4.34 -12.30 3.64
C LEU A 80 -4.80 -13.61 3.01
N GLN A 81 -4.76 -13.71 1.69
CA GLN A 81 -5.10 -14.92 0.97
C GLN A 81 -4.00 -15.99 1.04
N HIS A 82 -2.73 -15.59 0.99
CA HIS A 82 -1.61 -16.53 1.01
C HIS A 82 -1.36 -17.12 2.42
N TYR A 83 -1.21 -16.26 3.43
CA TYR A 83 -0.83 -16.66 4.79
C TYR A 83 -2.01 -16.98 5.70
N TYR A 84 -3.10 -16.21 5.61
CA TYR A 84 -4.19 -16.27 6.59
C TYR A 84 -5.44 -17.02 6.10
N LYS A 85 -5.52 -17.35 4.81
CA LYS A 85 -6.70 -18.00 4.18
C LYS A 85 -8.01 -17.30 4.56
N MET A 86 -7.95 -15.98 4.67
CA MET A 86 -9.05 -15.17 5.21
C MET A 86 -10.29 -15.25 4.29
N PRO A 87 -11.51 -15.36 4.84
CA PRO A 87 -12.73 -15.33 4.03
C PRO A 87 -12.91 -14.01 3.28
N LEU A 88 -13.52 -14.06 2.10
CA LEU A 88 -13.76 -12.88 1.26
C LEU A 88 -14.48 -11.74 2.00
N GLY A 89 -15.50 -12.07 2.81
CA GLY A 89 -16.24 -11.06 3.56
C GLY A 89 -15.36 -10.27 4.54
N GLU A 90 -14.42 -10.96 5.19
CA GLU A 90 -13.45 -10.30 6.09
C GLU A 90 -12.43 -9.48 5.29
N MET A 91 -11.94 -9.99 4.15
CA MET A 91 -11.02 -9.23 3.28
C MET A 91 -11.64 -7.94 2.73
N LEU A 92 -12.92 -7.97 2.35
CA LEU A 92 -13.64 -6.79 1.86
C LEU A 92 -13.83 -5.72 2.94
N ALA A 93 -14.02 -6.13 4.20
CA ALA A 93 -14.15 -5.19 5.31
C ALA A 93 -12.85 -4.42 5.61
N LEU A 94 -11.70 -4.95 5.15
CA LEU A 94 -10.38 -4.37 5.34
C LEU A 94 -9.91 -3.56 4.12
N LEU A 95 -10.73 -3.47 3.07
CA LEU A 95 -10.35 -2.76 1.85
C LEU A 95 -10.25 -1.25 2.13
N ILE A 96 -9.10 -0.66 1.80
CA ILE A 96 -8.94 0.78 1.85
C ILE A 96 -9.74 1.39 0.68
N PRO A 97 -10.67 2.33 0.93
CA PRO A 97 -11.49 2.89 -0.12
C PRO A 97 -10.76 3.98 -0.91
N ASN A 98 -11.32 4.33 -2.08
CA ASN A 98 -10.80 5.34 -3.01
C ASN A 98 -9.51 4.94 -3.75
N GLY A 99 -9.27 3.63 -3.91
CA GLY A 99 -8.36 3.13 -4.93
C GLY A 99 -8.81 3.55 -6.33
N THR A 100 -7.87 3.65 -7.28
CA THR A 100 -8.18 4.01 -8.67
C THR A 100 -8.78 2.82 -9.42
N ARG A 101 -8.29 1.61 -9.14
CA ARG A 101 -8.58 0.40 -9.91
C ARG A 101 -8.98 -0.80 -9.04
N VAL A 102 -8.57 -0.79 -7.77
CA VAL A 102 -8.78 -1.89 -6.83
C VAL A 102 -9.91 -1.49 -5.89
N ASP A 103 -11.13 -1.75 -6.36
CA ASP A 103 -12.37 -1.53 -5.62
C ASP A 103 -13.00 -2.86 -5.17
N GLU A 104 -14.09 -2.78 -4.41
CA GLU A 104 -14.83 -3.95 -3.97
C GLU A 104 -15.28 -4.85 -5.14
N THR A 105 -15.63 -4.26 -6.29
CA THR A 105 -16.04 -5.03 -7.46
C THR A 105 -14.89 -5.85 -8.02
N PHE A 106 -13.69 -5.28 -8.08
CA PHE A 106 -12.46 -5.97 -8.44
C PHE A 106 -12.19 -7.14 -7.49
N VAL A 107 -12.25 -6.93 -6.17
CA VAL A 107 -12.00 -7.99 -5.18
C VAL A 107 -13.02 -9.12 -5.27
N ARG A 108 -14.30 -8.79 -5.45
CA ARG A 108 -15.36 -9.80 -5.64
C ARG A 108 -15.13 -10.62 -6.91
N ARG A 109 -14.70 -10.00 -8.02
CA ARG A 109 -14.29 -10.74 -9.22
C ARG A 109 -13.08 -11.62 -8.95
N ALA A 110 -12.09 -11.10 -8.23
CA ALA A 110 -10.87 -11.81 -7.83
C ALA A 110 -11.17 -13.10 -7.05
N ALA A 111 -12.20 -13.06 -6.21
CA ALA A 111 -12.59 -14.20 -5.39
C ALA A 111 -13.54 -15.19 -6.09
N SER A 112 -14.25 -14.79 -7.15
CA SER A 112 -15.30 -15.59 -7.79
C SER A 112 -14.82 -16.45 -8.96
N GLY A 113 -13.73 -16.08 -9.64
CA GLY A 113 -13.54 -16.47 -11.05
C GLY A 113 -12.25 -17.19 -11.45
N ALA A 114 -11.13 -17.02 -10.75
CA ALA A 114 -9.86 -17.63 -11.15
C ALA A 114 -8.88 -17.68 -9.97
N ASP A 115 -7.76 -18.36 -10.15
CA ASP A 115 -6.62 -18.26 -9.22
C ASP A 115 -6.39 -16.79 -8.85
N PHE A 116 -6.53 -16.45 -7.58
CA PHE A 116 -6.45 -15.08 -7.08
C PHE A 116 -5.17 -14.37 -7.57
N ARG A 117 -4.10 -15.15 -7.74
CA ARG A 117 -2.84 -14.69 -8.33
C ARG A 117 -2.99 -14.22 -9.77
N SER A 118 -3.80 -14.87 -10.61
CA SER A 118 -4.00 -14.46 -12.00
C SER A 118 -4.79 -13.16 -12.10
N ILE A 119 -5.72 -12.92 -11.17
CA ILE A 119 -6.52 -11.68 -11.16
C ILE A 119 -5.71 -10.52 -10.60
N VAL A 120 -4.90 -10.77 -9.57
CA VAL A 120 -3.92 -9.78 -9.10
C VAL A 120 -2.86 -9.51 -10.17
N ALA A 121 -2.36 -10.53 -10.87
CA ALA A 121 -1.46 -10.35 -12.01
C ALA A 121 -2.12 -9.55 -13.14
N SER A 122 -3.44 -9.65 -13.33
CA SER A 122 -4.19 -8.82 -14.28
C SER A 122 -4.35 -7.37 -13.79
N ALA A 123 -4.58 -7.12 -12.50
CA ALA A 123 -4.56 -5.76 -11.95
C ALA A 123 -3.17 -5.13 -12.03
N VAL A 124 -2.13 -5.88 -11.64
CA VAL A 124 -0.73 -5.49 -11.75
C VAL A 124 -0.38 -5.26 -13.22
N GLY A 125 -0.75 -6.17 -14.12
CA GLY A 125 -0.52 -6.05 -15.55
C GLY A 125 -1.22 -4.83 -16.15
N GLY A 126 -2.47 -4.57 -15.75
CA GLY A 126 -3.19 -3.36 -16.12
C GLY A 126 -2.53 -2.10 -15.60
N LEU A 127 -2.04 -2.09 -14.35
CA LEU A 127 -1.29 -0.97 -13.77
C LEU A 127 0.00 -0.74 -14.58
N VAL A 128 0.82 -1.80 -14.72
CA VAL A 128 2.13 -1.80 -15.40
C VAL A 128 2.02 -1.46 -16.89
N SER A 129 0.94 -1.86 -17.58
CA SER A 129 0.74 -1.58 -19.01
C SER A 129 0.62 -0.09 -19.36
N GLU A 130 0.26 0.77 -18.39
CA GLU A 130 0.30 2.23 -18.59
C GLU A 130 1.72 2.80 -18.58
N PHE A 131 2.71 2.00 -18.16
CA PHE A 131 4.10 2.42 -17.96
C PHE A 131 5.07 1.36 -18.49
N PRO A 132 5.05 1.09 -19.81
CA PRO A 132 5.84 0.03 -20.46
C PRO A 132 7.37 0.22 -20.30
N ASP A 133 7.82 1.45 -20.08
CA ASP A 133 9.24 1.79 -19.90
C ASP A 133 9.83 1.23 -18.59
N ILE A 134 9.00 0.81 -17.64
CA ILE A 134 9.45 0.37 -16.31
C ILE A 134 9.64 -1.15 -16.24
N MET A 135 8.91 -1.93 -17.05
CA MET A 135 9.05 -3.39 -17.04
C MET A 135 8.46 -4.05 -18.29
N PRO A 136 9.16 -5.01 -18.92
CA PRO A 136 8.54 -5.86 -19.93
C PRO A 136 7.41 -6.70 -19.32
N VAL A 137 6.26 -6.66 -20.00
CA VAL A 137 4.97 -7.27 -19.63
C VAL A 137 5.03 -8.80 -19.46
N GLU A 138 6.13 -9.42 -19.89
CA GLU A 138 6.33 -10.88 -19.97
C GLU A 138 6.85 -11.52 -18.68
N THR A 139 7.11 -10.73 -17.64
CA THR A 139 7.61 -11.26 -16.37
C THR A 139 6.50 -12.05 -15.68
N GLN A 140 6.52 -13.38 -15.79
CA GLN A 140 5.71 -14.25 -14.95
C GLN A 140 6.07 -13.94 -13.49
N VAL A 141 5.19 -13.24 -12.79
CA VAL A 141 5.36 -12.89 -11.38
C VAL A 141 5.20 -14.18 -10.57
N ALA A 142 6.31 -14.92 -10.44
CA ALA A 142 6.31 -16.28 -9.93
C ALA A 142 6.17 -16.33 -8.40
N THR A 143 6.57 -15.26 -7.70
CA THR A 143 6.54 -15.18 -6.23
C THR A 143 5.87 -13.90 -5.74
N LEU A 144 5.40 -13.93 -4.48
CA LEU A 144 4.77 -12.78 -3.84
C LEU A 144 5.76 -11.61 -3.69
N GLU A 145 7.01 -11.93 -3.40
CA GLU A 145 8.10 -10.97 -3.22
C GLU A 145 8.37 -10.20 -4.52
N MET A 146 8.44 -10.90 -5.65
CA MET A 146 8.60 -10.27 -6.97
C MET A 146 7.42 -9.35 -7.29
N MET A 147 6.20 -9.73 -6.90
CA MET A 147 5.01 -8.90 -7.11
C MET A 147 5.07 -7.61 -6.29
N GLU A 148 5.44 -7.72 -5.01
CA GLU A 148 5.59 -6.54 -4.16
C GLU A 148 6.67 -5.61 -4.70
N GLU A 149 7.77 -6.16 -5.19
CA GLU A 149 8.84 -5.41 -5.84
C GLU A 149 8.34 -4.65 -7.09
N VAL A 150 7.60 -5.33 -7.98
CA VAL A 150 6.99 -4.70 -9.18
C VAL A 150 6.10 -3.51 -8.79
N LEU A 151 5.23 -3.70 -7.80
CA LEU A 151 4.32 -2.65 -7.33
C LEU A 151 5.08 -1.45 -6.74
N TRP A 152 6.14 -1.70 -5.97
CA TRP A 152 6.98 -0.62 -5.43
C TRP A 152 7.70 0.16 -6.54
N HIS A 153 8.27 -0.53 -7.51
CA HIS A 153 8.91 0.12 -8.66
C HIS A 153 7.94 1.00 -9.43
N TYR A 154 6.76 0.45 -9.70
CA TYR A 154 5.67 1.16 -10.37
C TYR A 154 5.30 2.44 -9.63
N TYR A 155 5.07 2.34 -8.32
CA TYR A 155 4.72 3.46 -7.47
C TYR A 155 5.79 4.55 -7.46
N LEU A 156 7.07 4.16 -7.32
CA LEU A 156 8.17 5.12 -7.32
C LEU A 156 8.35 5.80 -8.67
N GLY A 157 8.09 5.10 -9.78
CA GLY A 157 8.01 5.69 -11.11
C GLY A 157 6.91 6.75 -11.19
N ALA A 158 5.72 6.47 -10.65
CA ALA A 158 4.61 7.42 -10.60
C ALA A 158 4.94 8.64 -9.72
N VAL A 159 5.55 8.42 -8.55
CA VAL A 159 6.04 9.47 -7.66
C VAL A 159 7.02 10.38 -8.41
N ARG A 160 8.06 9.82 -9.02
CA ARG A 160 9.07 10.59 -9.76
C ARG A 160 8.46 11.40 -10.88
N ARG A 161 7.62 10.80 -11.73
CA ARG A 161 6.90 11.55 -12.79
C ARG A 161 6.03 12.65 -12.23
N GLY A 162 5.35 12.43 -11.11
CA GLY A 162 4.57 13.46 -10.42
C GLY A 162 5.43 14.64 -9.92
N MET A 163 6.73 14.43 -9.72
CA MET A 163 7.72 15.47 -9.40
C MET A 163 8.33 16.09 -10.66
N HIS A 164 8.36 15.39 -11.79
CA HIS A 164 8.78 15.91 -13.09
C HIS A 164 7.65 16.75 -13.71
N GLY A 165 7.73 18.06 -13.54
CA GLY A 165 6.75 19.00 -14.08
C GLY A 165 6.83 20.36 -13.41
N TYR A 166 5.67 20.95 -13.12
CA TYR A 166 5.60 22.22 -12.41
C TYR A 166 5.98 22.03 -10.92
N PRO A 167 7.06 22.67 -10.42
CA PRO A 167 7.62 22.38 -9.10
C PRO A 167 6.78 22.92 -7.92
N PHE A 168 5.84 23.84 -8.18
CA PHE A 168 4.97 24.39 -7.14
C PHE A 168 3.64 23.63 -7.07
N THR A 169 3.73 22.32 -6.89
CA THR A 169 2.58 21.40 -6.75
C THR A 169 2.73 20.55 -5.50
N ILE A 170 1.60 20.13 -4.94
CA ILE A 170 1.59 19.25 -3.76
C ILE A 170 2.33 17.91 -4.01
N THR A 171 2.37 17.44 -5.26
CA THR A 171 3.04 16.19 -5.64
C THR A 171 4.53 16.23 -5.42
N THR A 172 5.16 17.41 -5.50
CA THR A 172 6.59 17.56 -5.21
C THR A 172 6.87 17.28 -3.73
N ILE A 173 6.04 17.83 -2.84
CA ILE A 173 6.16 17.63 -1.39
C ILE A 173 5.85 16.19 -1.03
N MET A 174 4.73 15.63 -1.53
CA MET A 174 4.34 14.25 -1.28
C MET A 174 5.40 13.26 -1.80
N GLY A 175 5.92 13.52 -3.00
CA GLY A 175 6.96 12.69 -3.60
C GLY A 175 8.26 12.73 -2.81
N TYR A 176 8.69 13.92 -2.35
CA TYR A 176 9.85 14.03 -1.46
C TYR A 176 9.67 13.21 -0.18
N LEU A 177 8.53 13.36 0.51
CA LEU A 177 8.26 12.62 1.75
C LEU A 177 8.29 11.11 1.53
N LYS A 178 7.73 10.65 0.40
CA LYS A 178 7.70 9.23 0.08
C LYS A 178 9.06 8.67 -0.30
N LEU A 179 9.86 9.41 -1.07
CA LEU A 179 11.23 9.04 -1.39
C LEU A 179 12.11 8.98 -0.13
N ALA A 180 11.94 9.92 0.80
CA ALA A 180 12.63 9.91 2.09
C ALA A 180 12.21 8.70 2.95
N GLU A 181 10.94 8.31 2.92
CA GLU A 181 10.46 7.10 3.61
C GLU A 181 11.12 5.83 3.06
N VAL A 182 11.21 5.71 1.73
CA VAL A 182 11.89 4.60 1.03
C VAL A 182 13.38 4.58 1.34
N GLU A 183 14.05 5.73 1.32
CA GLU A 183 15.46 5.85 1.67
C GLU A 183 15.73 5.35 3.10
N ARG A 184 14.93 5.82 4.07
CA ARG A 184 15.03 5.37 5.46
C ARG A 184 14.87 3.85 5.58
N ARG A 185 13.93 3.27 4.82
CA ARG A 185 13.70 1.81 4.80
C ARG A 185 14.90 1.06 4.21
N ASN A 186 15.47 1.56 3.12
CA ASN A 186 16.67 0.99 2.51
C ASN A 186 17.86 1.05 3.46
N LEU A 187 18.07 2.17 4.14
CA LEU A 187 19.14 2.29 5.16
C LEU A 187 18.95 1.27 6.29
N ALA A 188 17.72 1.11 6.79
CA ALA A 188 17.43 0.10 7.80
C ALA A 188 17.69 -1.33 7.29
N CYS A 189 17.35 -1.62 6.02
CA CYS A 189 17.64 -2.90 5.38
C CYS A 189 19.14 -3.16 5.31
N VAL A 190 19.94 -2.19 4.85
CA VAL A 190 21.41 -2.31 4.79
C VAL A 190 22.01 -2.52 6.18
N LEU A 191 21.57 -1.76 7.19
CA LEU A 191 22.09 -1.87 8.55
C LEU A 191 21.79 -3.25 9.15
N ASN A 192 20.55 -3.73 9.01
CA ASN A 192 20.15 -5.05 9.50
C ASN A 192 20.87 -6.17 8.73
N GLY A 193 20.97 -6.07 7.41
CA GLY A 193 21.67 -7.04 6.58
C GLY A 193 23.14 -7.18 6.97
N LYS A 194 23.83 -6.06 7.21
CA LYS A 194 25.20 -6.08 7.74
C LYS A 194 25.28 -6.69 9.14
N ARG A 195 24.34 -6.36 10.04
CA ARG A 195 24.30 -6.92 11.40
C ARG A 195 24.11 -8.43 11.40
N TYR A 196 23.33 -8.97 10.46
CA TYR A 196 23.10 -10.42 10.32
C TYR A 196 24.18 -11.14 9.50
N GLY A 197 25.18 -10.42 8.98
CA GLY A 197 26.27 -11.01 8.19
C GLY A 197 25.83 -11.50 6.81
N LEU A 198 24.75 -10.95 6.24
CA LEU A 198 24.26 -11.31 4.91
C LEU A 198 25.25 -10.87 3.82
N ALA A 199 25.30 -11.63 2.72
CA ALA A 199 26.13 -11.25 1.59
C ALA A 199 25.60 -9.96 0.92
N PRO A 200 26.46 -9.10 0.35
CA PRO A 200 26.02 -7.87 -0.31
C PRO A 200 24.92 -8.07 -1.36
N SER A 201 25.01 -9.15 -2.14
CA SER A 201 24.00 -9.48 -3.16
C SER A 201 22.63 -9.80 -2.57
N GLU A 202 22.56 -10.34 -1.35
CA GLU A 202 21.29 -10.60 -0.66
C GLU A 202 20.69 -9.30 -0.11
N ILE A 203 21.54 -8.38 0.37
CA ILE A 203 21.10 -7.06 0.84
C ILE A 203 20.54 -6.26 -0.33
N GLU A 204 21.26 -6.22 -1.46
CA GLU A 204 20.87 -5.46 -2.66
C GLU A 204 19.51 -5.90 -3.21
N ARG A 205 19.22 -7.21 -3.24
CA ARG A 205 17.92 -7.75 -3.68
C ARG A 205 16.73 -7.31 -2.83
N ASN A 206 16.96 -6.87 -1.60
CA ASN A 206 15.91 -6.44 -0.67
C ASN A 206 15.75 -4.91 -0.62
N LEU A 207 16.57 -4.16 -1.37
CA LEU A 207 16.46 -2.71 -1.46
C LEU A 207 15.34 -2.32 -2.41
N ILE A 208 14.55 -1.35 -1.99
CA ILE A 208 13.56 -0.72 -2.86
C ILE A 208 14.28 0.36 -3.65
N ILE A 209 14.85 -0.01 -4.78
CA ILE A 209 15.55 0.91 -5.67
C ILE A 209 14.60 1.16 -6.84
N ALA A 210 14.43 2.40 -7.28
CA ALA A 210 13.83 2.61 -8.59
C ALA A 210 14.91 2.38 -9.64
N MET A 211 14.64 1.51 -10.61
CA MET A 211 15.60 1.15 -11.67
C MET A 211 16.26 2.41 -12.24
N LYS A 212 17.58 2.31 -12.47
CA LYS A 212 18.33 3.36 -13.17
C LYS A 212 17.76 3.48 -14.58
N GLU A 213 17.47 4.70 -14.99
CA GLU A 213 17.26 5.07 -16.40
C GLU A 213 18.49 4.68 -17.24
#